data_AF-A0A1K1Q012-F1
#
_entry.id   AF-A0A1K1Q012-F1
#
_cell.length_a   1.000
_cell.length_b   1.000
_cell.length_c   1.000
_cell.angle_alpha   90.00
_cell.angle_beta   90.00
_cell.angle_gamma   90.00
#
_symmetry.space_group_name_H-M   'P 1'
#
loop_
_entity.id
_entity.type
_entity.pdbx_description
1 polymer ?
#
loop_
_entity_poly.entity_id
_entity_poly.type
_entity_poly.pdbx_seq_one_letter_code
_entity_poly.pdbx_strand_id
1 'polypeptide(L)'
;MFSECVFWVKGDRIEVNGREFMLGELSASCLNITPKEFEDIYDLYESAERILDREFSDKSAQWAMDAIREWNDNEFDADNTPDDIELEYLPPDKEEWQKVNEMLLEICDMLLTHKIFQVLADPQYIVFLKKFKVITDDMLTSEKWEKYVVIAHALKPIVDDIYNFNKTIYYFITGGIMRLKKCDPENYAAAYYDFINSPNAYKMIANPLSEPFMSYDLTDNLDMNLIPCETAEGSGEYIIAEYYRAKRLQSLLKVDFFKGLMVGHQIRRCLNCDRFFVVSGGYKTKYCDMPSPENPKRTCNQIAFAKKKTKEKNADNPKYQSYQRCIARLTKSCQRKVITESEKQILLHKAEELYHTAMTSPEFTNEEFEQQLSSTNLYNLCGIAPPKKGRPNKENDE
;
A
#
# COMPACT_ATOMS: atom_id res chain seq x y z
N MET A 1 20.94 2.71 -7.47
CA MET A 1 19.84 2.84 -8.45
C MET A 1 19.57 4.29 -8.85
N PHE A 2 19.72 5.27 -7.96
CA PHE A 2 19.93 6.70 -8.28
C PHE A 2 20.63 7.34 -7.07
N SER A 3 21.38 8.43 -7.26
CA SER A 3 22.09 9.13 -6.18
C SER A 3 21.37 10.40 -5.71
N GLU A 4 20.59 11.01 -6.60
CA GLU A 4 19.76 12.17 -6.33
C GLU A 4 18.52 12.16 -7.23
N CYS A 5 17.45 12.76 -6.75
CA CYS A 5 16.22 12.99 -7.50
C CYS A 5 16.14 14.47 -7.87
N VAL A 6 16.15 14.76 -9.17
CA VAL A 6 15.92 16.10 -9.71
C VAL A 6 14.57 16.11 -10.41
N PHE A 7 13.70 17.03 -10.00
CA PHE A 7 12.32 17.09 -10.50
C PHE A 7 11.74 18.49 -10.42
N TRP A 8 10.67 18.70 -11.18
CA TRP A 8 9.98 19.99 -11.27
C TRP A 8 8.52 19.82 -10.90
N VAL A 9 7.92 20.83 -10.26
CA VAL A 9 6.48 20.92 -10.08
C VAL A 9 5.95 22.11 -10.85
N LYS A 10 4.97 21.84 -11.71
CA LYS A 10 4.35 22.80 -12.63
C LYS A 10 2.82 22.72 -12.46
N GLY A 11 2.28 23.53 -11.55
CA GLY A 11 0.85 23.50 -11.24
C GLY A 11 0.42 22.16 -10.63
N ASP A 12 -0.39 21.40 -11.36
CA ASP A 12 -0.94 20.10 -10.94
C ASP A 12 -0.10 18.89 -11.41
N ARG A 13 1.08 19.15 -11.99
CA ARG A 13 1.99 18.13 -12.56
C ARG A 13 3.37 18.13 -11.93
N ILE A 14 4.00 16.96 -11.98
CA ILE A 14 5.40 16.74 -11.64
C ILE A 14 6.15 16.25 -12.88
N GLU A 15 7.31 16.81 -13.13
CA GLU A 15 8.22 16.36 -14.19
C GLU A 15 9.47 15.75 -13.58
N VAL A 16 9.80 14.53 -13.98
CA VAL A 16 10.99 13.80 -13.53
C VAL A 16 11.68 13.21 -14.76
N ASN A 17 12.98 13.49 -14.92
CA ASN A 17 13.79 13.00 -16.06
C ASN A 17 13.12 13.25 -17.43
N GLY A 18 12.54 14.45 -17.62
CA GLY A 18 11.90 14.87 -18.87
C GLY A 18 10.55 14.21 -19.16
N ARG A 19 9.95 13.52 -18.19
CA ARG A 19 8.61 12.92 -18.29
C ARG A 19 7.67 13.58 -17.29
N GLU A 20 6.50 13.98 -17.77
CA GLU A 20 5.47 14.60 -16.94
C GLU A 20 4.42 13.60 -16.45
N PHE A 21 4.02 13.76 -15.19
CA PHE A 21 3.01 12.95 -14.51
C PHE A 21 2.04 13.87 -13.74
N MET A 22 0.84 13.37 -13.46
CA MET A 22 -0.06 14.05 -12.52
C MET A 22 0.50 13.96 -11.10
N LEU A 23 0.39 15.02 -10.30
CA LEU A 23 0.79 14.96 -8.89
C LEU A 23 0.06 13.84 -8.15
N GLY A 24 0.83 12.98 -7.49
CA GLY A 24 0.41 11.79 -6.75
C GLY A 24 0.54 10.49 -7.55
N GLU A 25 0.85 10.53 -8.85
CA GLU A 25 0.94 9.34 -9.69
C GLU A 25 2.16 8.48 -9.36
N LEU A 26 3.31 9.10 -9.08
CA LEU A 26 4.53 8.39 -8.70
C LEU A 26 4.38 7.81 -7.29
N SER A 27 3.78 8.57 -6.36
CA SER A 27 3.43 8.07 -5.03
C SER A 27 2.44 6.92 -5.09
N ALA A 28 1.43 6.98 -5.96
CA ALA A 28 0.53 5.85 -6.18
C ALA A 28 1.26 4.63 -6.75
N SER A 29 2.24 4.84 -7.65
CA SER A 29 3.08 3.75 -8.16
C SER A 29 3.90 3.09 -7.05
N CYS A 30 4.50 3.87 -6.14
CA CYS A 30 5.28 3.35 -5.01
C CYS A 30 4.39 2.61 -4.00
N LEU A 31 3.22 3.16 -3.68
CA LEU A 31 2.23 2.54 -2.78
C LEU A 31 1.67 1.21 -3.31
N ASN A 32 1.80 0.96 -4.62
CA ASN A 32 1.39 -0.29 -5.24
C ASN A 32 2.47 -1.39 -5.18
N ILE A 33 3.64 -1.13 -4.58
CA ILE A 33 4.50 -2.22 -4.09
C ILE A 33 3.75 -2.89 -2.94
N THR A 34 3.32 -4.12 -3.14
CA THR A 34 2.55 -4.85 -2.14
C THR A 34 3.42 -5.18 -0.92
N PRO A 35 2.82 -5.41 0.27
CA PRO A 35 3.58 -5.82 1.44
C PRO A 35 4.44 -7.07 1.18
N LYS A 36 3.91 -8.03 0.40
CA LYS A 36 4.65 -9.25 0.07
C LYS A 36 5.84 -8.97 -0.86
N GLU A 37 5.65 -8.17 -1.91
CA GLU A 37 6.76 -7.77 -2.79
C GLU A 37 7.83 -6.98 -2.01
N PHE A 38 7.43 -6.12 -1.07
CA PHE A 38 8.37 -5.40 -0.23
C PHE A 38 9.15 -6.34 0.70
N GLU A 39 8.48 -7.30 1.37
CA GLU A 39 9.16 -8.32 2.18
C GLU A 39 10.21 -9.07 1.35
N ASP A 40 9.86 -9.49 0.13
CA ASP A 40 10.78 -10.19 -0.76
C ASP A 40 12.00 -9.31 -1.14
N ILE A 41 11.78 -8.03 -1.45
CA ILE A 41 12.86 -7.06 -1.72
C ILE A 41 13.76 -6.87 -0.49
N TYR A 42 13.15 -6.72 0.69
CA TYR A 42 13.84 -6.45 1.93
C TYR A 42 14.69 -7.65 2.36
N ASP A 43 14.13 -8.87 2.30
CA ASP A 43 14.84 -10.10 2.64
C ASP A 43 16.03 -10.36 1.72
N LEU A 44 15.89 -10.10 0.41
CA LEU A 44 16.99 -10.14 -0.54
C LEU A 44 18.08 -9.12 -0.19
N TYR A 45 17.68 -7.89 0.13
CA TYR A 45 18.61 -6.83 0.45
C TYR A 45 19.37 -7.13 1.76
N GLU A 46 18.69 -7.52 2.83
CA GLU A 46 19.29 -7.96 4.10
C GLU A 46 20.28 -9.11 3.90
N SER A 47 19.95 -10.06 3.02
CA SER A 47 20.83 -11.18 2.70
C SER A 47 22.09 -10.72 1.95
N ALA A 48 21.97 -9.72 1.08
CA ALA A 48 23.10 -9.08 0.42
C ALA A 48 23.94 -8.25 1.41
N GLU A 49 23.29 -7.47 2.26
CA GLU A 49 23.91 -6.57 3.24
C GLU A 49 24.80 -7.33 4.22
N ARG A 50 24.38 -8.50 4.70
CA ARG A 50 25.24 -9.37 5.54
C ARG A 50 26.58 -9.73 4.91
N ILE A 51 26.64 -9.79 3.58
CA ILE A 51 27.91 -10.07 2.87
C ILE A 51 28.67 -8.76 2.64
N LEU A 52 27.98 -7.69 2.24
CA LEU A 52 28.58 -6.38 2.01
C LEU A 52 29.25 -5.82 3.28
N ASP A 53 28.58 -5.97 4.43
CA ASP A 53 28.99 -5.42 5.73
C ASP A 53 29.69 -6.44 6.63
N ARG A 54 30.08 -7.61 6.11
CA ARG A 54 30.65 -8.69 6.92
C ARG A 54 31.85 -8.21 7.75
N GLU A 55 32.79 -7.53 7.12
CA GLU A 55 34.00 -7.06 7.80
C GLU A 55 33.75 -5.89 8.72
N PHE A 56 32.82 -4.99 8.38
CA PHE A 56 32.37 -3.95 9.30
C PHE A 56 31.73 -4.57 10.54
N SER A 57 30.90 -5.58 10.36
CA SER A 57 30.23 -6.30 11.45
C SER A 57 31.22 -7.08 12.31
N ASP A 58 32.18 -7.79 11.70
CA ASP A 58 33.20 -8.56 12.42
C ASP A 58 34.17 -7.64 13.17
N LYS A 59 34.65 -6.55 12.55
CA LYS A 59 35.54 -5.58 13.20
C LYS A 59 34.83 -4.78 14.28
N SER A 60 33.58 -4.35 14.07
CA SER A 60 32.79 -3.66 15.10
C SER A 60 32.45 -4.58 16.27
N ALA A 61 32.14 -5.85 16.03
CA ALA A 61 31.93 -6.84 17.10
C ALA A 61 33.22 -7.13 17.86
N GLN A 62 34.35 -7.29 17.16
CA GLN A 62 35.66 -7.47 17.80
C GLN A 62 36.04 -6.24 18.64
N TRP A 63 35.91 -5.03 18.07
CA TRP A 63 36.10 -3.78 18.80
C TRP A 63 35.20 -3.70 20.05
N ALA A 64 33.92 -4.02 19.93
CA ALA A 64 33.00 -3.99 21.07
C ALA A 64 33.42 -4.98 22.16
N MET A 65 33.88 -6.18 21.79
CA MET A 65 34.37 -7.18 22.73
C MET A 65 35.69 -6.77 23.39
N ASP A 66 36.60 -6.15 22.64
CA ASP A 66 37.85 -5.61 23.17
C ASP A 66 37.59 -4.41 24.10
N ALA A 67 36.68 -3.51 23.72
CA ALA A 67 36.24 -2.38 24.54
C ALA A 67 35.56 -2.84 25.84
N ILE A 68 34.74 -3.89 25.81
CA ILE A 68 34.16 -4.52 27.02
C ILE A 68 35.27 -5.15 27.88
N ARG A 69 36.25 -5.81 27.26
CA ARG A 69 37.35 -6.48 27.96
C ARG A 69 38.29 -5.49 28.65
N GLU A 70 38.48 -4.32 28.06
CA GLU A 70 39.34 -3.24 28.55
C GLU A 70 38.55 -2.18 29.35
N TRP A 71 37.25 -2.41 29.55
CA TRP A 71 36.35 -1.47 30.24
C TRP A 71 36.79 -1.16 31.67
N ASN A 72 37.06 0.12 31.94
CA ASN A 72 37.36 0.66 33.26
C ASN A 72 36.43 1.85 33.57
N ASP A 73 35.57 1.71 34.56
CA ASP A 73 34.57 2.72 34.94
C ASP A 73 35.17 4.11 35.29
N ASN A 74 36.47 4.17 35.57
CA ASN A 74 37.16 5.41 35.93
C ASN A 74 37.86 6.11 34.74
N GLU A 75 37.89 5.51 33.54
CA GLU A 75 38.65 5.99 32.37
C GLU A 75 37.81 6.10 31.08
N PHE A 76 36.50 5.85 31.14
CA PHE A 76 35.62 5.98 29.96
C PHE A 76 35.43 7.47 29.58
N ASP A 77 36.07 7.87 28.49
CA ASP A 77 35.96 9.19 27.86
C ASP A 77 35.21 9.05 26.53
N ALA A 78 33.94 9.45 26.51
CA ALA A 78 33.07 9.36 25.33
C ALA A 78 33.54 10.27 24.17
N ASP A 79 34.40 11.25 24.44
CA ASP A 79 34.94 12.17 23.44
C ASP A 79 36.25 11.64 22.80
N ASN A 80 36.74 10.46 23.21
CA ASN A 80 38.01 9.86 22.78
C ASN A 80 37.87 8.46 22.16
N THR A 81 36.65 8.04 21.80
CA THR A 81 36.45 6.83 21.00
C THR A 81 37.11 7.00 19.63
N PRO A 82 37.89 6.02 19.12
CA PRO A 82 38.49 6.11 17.79
C PRO A 82 37.39 6.35 16.74
N ASP A 83 37.43 7.50 16.06
CA ASP A 83 36.40 7.91 15.11
C ASP A 83 36.34 7.01 13.86
N ASP A 84 37.43 6.31 13.53
CA ASP A 84 37.55 5.52 12.30
C ASP A 84 38.14 4.13 12.59
N ILE A 85 37.29 3.09 12.54
CA ILE A 85 37.78 1.72 12.37
C ILE A 85 38.31 1.64 10.92
N GLU A 86 39.62 1.46 10.73
CA GLU A 86 40.18 1.16 9.41
C GLU A 86 39.58 -0.16 8.89
N LEU A 87 38.55 -0.03 8.04
CA LEU A 87 37.96 -1.14 7.31
C LEU A 87 38.92 -1.53 6.19
N GLU A 88 39.33 -2.78 6.21
CA GLU A 88 40.14 -3.33 5.14
C GLU A 88 39.13 -4.09 4.32
N TYR A 89 38.75 -3.58 3.15
CA TYR A 89 37.73 -4.19 2.30
C TYR A 89 38.29 -5.46 1.64
N LEU A 90 38.28 -6.61 2.30
CA LEU A 90 38.64 -7.88 1.67
C LEU A 90 37.46 -8.40 0.83
N PRO A 91 37.68 -8.67 -0.47
CA PRO A 91 36.64 -9.25 -1.29
C PRO A 91 36.26 -10.64 -0.75
N PRO A 92 34.97 -11.00 -0.79
CA PRO A 92 34.56 -12.38 -0.55
C PRO A 92 35.04 -13.27 -1.72
N ASP A 93 34.81 -14.58 -1.62
CA ASP A 93 35.10 -15.47 -2.74
C ASP A 93 34.20 -15.17 -3.96
N LYS A 94 34.56 -15.75 -5.12
CA LYS A 94 33.83 -15.48 -6.37
C LYS A 94 32.36 -15.85 -6.29
N GLU A 95 32.03 -16.97 -5.64
CA GLU A 95 30.67 -17.49 -5.58
C GLU A 95 29.81 -16.57 -4.69
N GLU A 96 30.34 -16.14 -3.55
CA GLU A 96 29.68 -15.19 -2.66
C GLU A 96 29.49 -13.81 -3.32
N TRP A 97 30.50 -13.26 -4.00
CA TRP A 97 30.34 -11.98 -4.71
C TRP A 97 29.30 -12.12 -5.83
N GLN A 98 29.36 -13.20 -6.62
CA GLN A 98 28.36 -13.47 -7.66
C GLN A 98 26.95 -13.52 -7.07
N LYS A 99 26.77 -14.25 -5.97
CA LYS A 99 25.49 -14.37 -5.27
C LYS A 99 24.95 -13.02 -4.80
N VAL A 100 25.80 -12.17 -4.22
CA VAL A 100 25.39 -10.79 -3.85
C VAL A 100 24.92 -10.03 -5.07
N ASN A 101 25.68 -10.07 -6.16
CA ASN A 101 25.34 -9.34 -7.37
C ASN A 101 24.03 -9.84 -8.01
N GLU A 102 23.76 -11.14 -7.95
CA GLU A 102 22.49 -11.73 -8.38
C GLU A 102 21.31 -11.21 -7.53
N MET A 103 21.43 -11.20 -6.20
CA MET A 103 20.39 -10.64 -5.32
C MET A 103 20.13 -9.16 -5.61
N LEU A 104 21.18 -8.34 -5.80
CA LEU A 104 21.02 -6.92 -6.13
C LEU A 104 20.37 -6.69 -7.51
N LEU A 105 20.68 -7.54 -8.50
CA LEU A 105 20.04 -7.51 -9.81
C LEU A 105 18.56 -7.91 -9.73
N GLU A 106 18.22 -8.92 -8.92
CA GLU A 106 16.84 -9.35 -8.69
C GLU A 106 16.01 -8.24 -8.04
N ILE A 107 16.54 -7.58 -7.00
CA ILE A 107 15.92 -6.39 -6.40
C ILE A 107 15.68 -5.31 -7.47
N CYS A 108 16.65 -5.06 -8.35
CA CYS A 108 16.48 -4.08 -9.42
C CYS A 108 15.35 -4.48 -10.37
N ASP A 109 15.28 -5.74 -10.79
CA ASP A 109 14.25 -6.24 -11.69
C ASP A 109 12.85 -6.11 -11.07
N MET A 110 12.70 -6.42 -9.78
CA MET A 110 11.45 -6.25 -9.02
C MET A 110 11.03 -4.78 -8.97
N LEU A 111 11.93 -3.89 -8.57
CA LEU A 111 11.65 -2.45 -8.48
C LEU A 111 11.25 -1.85 -9.84
N LEU A 112 11.93 -2.25 -10.92
CA LEU A 112 11.68 -1.77 -12.28
C LEU A 112 10.33 -2.23 -12.86
N THR A 113 9.60 -3.13 -12.21
CA THR A 113 8.20 -3.40 -12.58
C THR A 113 7.28 -2.23 -12.26
N HIS A 114 7.66 -1.35 -11.33
CA HIS A 114 6.90 -0.19 -10.92
C HIS A 114 7.32 1.08 -11.68
N LYS A 115 6.34 1.85 -12.14
CA LYS A 115 6.52 3.06 -12.95
C LYS A 115 7.50 4.05 -12.32
N ILE A 116 7.44 4.28 -11.02
CA ILE A 116 8.34 5.21 -10.33
C ILE A 116 9.83 4.86 -10.54
N PHE A 117 10.21 3.58 -10.47
CA PHE A 117 11.60 3.17 -10.68
C PHE A 117 11.97 3.09 -12.17
N GLN A 118 11.01 2.86 -13.06
CA GLN A 118 11.26 3.02 -14.51
C GLN A 118 11.59 4.46 -14.91
N VAL A 119 11.20 5.43 -14.08
CA VAL A 119 11.48 6.86 -14.27
C VAL A 119 12.74 7.28 -13.52
N LEU A 120 12.91 6.83 -12.28
CA LEU A 120 14.00 7.26 -11.40
C LEU A 120 15.31 6.49 -11.60
N ALA A 121 15.26 5.23 -12.03
CA ALA A 121 16.48 4.41 -12.10
C ALA A 121 17.48 4.99 -13.11
N ASP A 122 18.72 5.18 -12.65
CA ASP A 122 19.87 5.44 -13.48
C ASP A 122 20.25 4.16 -14.25
N PRO A 123 20.17 4.16 -15.60
CA PRO A 123 20.56 3.01 -16.40
C PRO A 123 22.00 2.55 -16.16
N GLN A 124 22.92 3.46 -15.79
CA GLN A 124 24.32 3.14 -15.53
C GLN A 124 24.50 2.26 -14.30
N TYR A 125 23.60 2.36 -13.32
CA TYR A 125 23.63 1.51 -12.12
C TYR A 125 23.46 0.03 -12.48
N ILE A 126 22.49 -0.29 -13.34
CA ILE A 126 22.24 -1.67 -13.78
C ILE A 126 23.36 -2.14 -14.70
N VAL A 127 23.87 -1.27 -15.57
CA VAL A 127 25.04 -1.58 -16.42
C VAL A 127 26.26 -1.90 -15.56
N PHE A 128 26.45 -1.18 -14.45
CA PHE A 128 27.52 -1.46 -13.49
C PHE A 128 27.37 -2.85 -12.88
N LEU A 129 26.23 -3.19 -12.27
CA LEU A 129 26.00 -4.51 -11.67
C LEU A 129 26.14 -5.64 -12.70
N LYS A 130 25.73 -5.41 -13.96
CA LYS A 130 25.89 -6.39 -15.03
C LYS A 130 27.36 -6.75 -15.34
N LYS A 131 28.33 -5.88 -15.03
CA LYS A 131 29.76 -6.19 -15.17
C LYS A 131 30.23 -7.26 -14.20
N PHE A 132 29.54 -7.41 -13.06
CA PHE A 132 29.85 -8.36 -11.99
C PHE A 132 29.02 -9.64 -12.06
N LYS A 133 28.33 -9.90 -13.18
CA LYS A 133 27.64 -11.20 -13.41
C LYS A 133 28.61 -12.38 -13.44
N VAL A 134 29.83 -12.15 -13.92
CA VAL A 134 30.89 -13.16 -13.93
C VAL A 134 32.08 -12.54 -13.22
N ILE A 135 32.44 -13.08 -12.05
CA ILE A 135 33.57 -12.61 -11.26
C ILE A 135 34.82 -13.36 -11.70
N THR A 136 35.85 -12.62 -12.11
CA THR A 136 37.15 -13.16 -12.55
C THR A 136 38.21 -12.95 -11.45
N ASP A 137 39.32 -13.71 -11.51
CA ASP A 137 40.38 -13.60 -10.49
C ASP A 137 40.96 -12.19 -10.39
N ASP A 138 41.08 -11.47 -11.52
CA ASP A 138 41.58 -10.09 -11.52
C ASP A 138 40.63 -9.10 -10.83
N MET A 139 39.36 -9.48 -10.58
CA MET A 139 38.39 -8.65 -9.87
C MET A 139 38.51 -8.73 -8.34
N LEU A 140 39.15 -9.78 -7.83
CA LEU A 140 39.30 -10.07 -6.39
C LEU A 140 40.39 -9.19 -5.75
N THR A 141 40.16 -7.88 -5.79
CA THR A 141 41.03 -6.87 -5.18
C THR A 141 40.21 -6.00 -4.25
N SER A 142 40.80 -5.56 -3.13
CA SER A 142 40.14 -4.69 -2.17
C SER A 142 39.59 -3.41 -2.80
N GLU A 143 40.34 -2.78 -3.70
CA GLU A 143 39.90 -1.55 -4.39
C GLU A 143 38.61 -1.76 -5.22
N LYS A 144 38.51 -2.88 -5.94
CA LYS A 144 37.31 -3.19 -6.74
C LYS A 144 36.12 -3.58 -5.85
N TRP A 145 36.38 -4.26 -4.74
CA TRP A 145 35.36 -4.63 -3.78
C TRP A 145 34.80 -3.42 -3.05
N GLU A 146 35.65 -2.54 -2.53
CA GLU A 146 35.25 -1.27 -1.91
C GLU A 146 34.34 -0.46 -2.85
N LYS A 147 34.76 -0.27 -4.11
CA LYS A 147 33.94 0.44 -5.13
C LYS A 147 32.60 -0.25 -5.36
N TYR A 148 32.58 -1.59 -5.39
CA TYR A 148 31.35 -2.36 -5.55
C TYR A 148 30.42 -2.18 -4.35
N VAL A 149 30.94 -2.31 -3.12
CA VAL A 149 30.21 -2.15 -1.86
C VAL A 149 29.56 -0.78 -1.77
N VAL A 150 30.33 0.30 -2.01
CA VAL A 150 29.82 1.67 -2.00
C VAL A 150 28.65 1.85 -2.98
N ILE A 151 28.76 1.28 -4.19
CA ILE A 151 27.70 1.37 -5.18
C ILE A 151 26.49 0.50 -4.76
N ALA A 152 26.71 -0.71 -4.27
CA ALA A 152 25.67 -1.63 -3.80
C ALA A 152 24.81 -1.01 -2.68
N HIS A 153 25.43 -0.34 -1.71
CA HIS A 153 24.72 0.34 -0.61
C HIS A 153 23.83 1.50 -1.07
N ALA A 154 23.95 1.98 -2.32
CA ALA A 154 23.01 2.95 -2.86
C ALA A 154 21.56 2.42 -2.94
N LEU A 155 21.33 1.11 -2.77
CA LEU A 155 19.98 0.53 -2.65
C LEU A 155 19.38 0.66 -1.25
N LYS A 156 20.18 0.65 -0.18
CA LYS A 156 19.70 0.74 1.22
C LYS A 156 18.69 1.87 1.44
N PRO A 157 19.06 3.15 1.18
CA PRO A 157 18.15 4.26 1.48
C PRO A 157 16.87 4.22 0.64
N ILE A 158 16.90 3.57 -0.53
CA ILE A 158 15.74 3.40 -1.41
C ILE A 158 14.78 2.38 -0.80
N VAL A 159 15.28 1.21 -0.39
CA VAL A 159 14.48 0.16 0.26
C VAL A 159 13.85 0.71 1.55
N ASP A 160 14.64 1.40 2.37
CA ASP A 160 14.14 2.03 3.61
C ASP A 160 13.04 3.06 3.31
N ASP A 161 13.25 3.94 2.33
CA ASP A 161 12.28 4.98 1.99
C ASP A 161 10.97 4.42 1.42
N ILE A 162 11.00 3.30 0.70
CA ILE A 162 9.79 2.59 0.25
C ILE A 162 8.96 2.20 1.47
N TYR A 163 9.56 1.55 2.46
CA TYR A 163 8.85 1.15 3.69
C TYR A 163 8.31 2.36 4.45
N ASN A 164 9.19 3.33 4.72
CA ASN A 164 8.88 4.49 5.53
C ASN A 164 7.70 5.28 4.95
N PHE A 165 7.73 5.52 3.65
CA PHE A 165 6.66 6.19 2.94
C PHE A 165 5.39 5.31 2.87
N ASN A 166 5.50 4.08 2.37
CA ASN A 166 4.32 3.24 2.12
C ASN A 166 3.56 2.92 3.40
N LYS A 167 4.24 2.54 4.49
CA LYS A 167 3.59 2.28 5.79
C LYS A 167 2.82 3.52 6.27
N THR A 168 3.51 4.65 6.35
CA THR A 168 2.94 5.90 6.87
C THR A 168 1.75 6.38 6.04
N ILE A 169 1.93 6.46 4.72
CA ILE A 169 0.92 6.99 3.81
C ILE A 169 -0.23 6.01 3.60
N TYR A 170 0.00 4.69 3.69
CA TYR A 170 -1.08 3.70 3.72
C TYR A 170 -2.07 3.98 4.86
N TYR A 171 -1.58 4.18 6.08
CA TYR A 171 -2.43 4.46 7.23
C TYR A 171 -3.11 5.82 7.10
N PHE A 172 -2.42 6.83 6.59
CA PHE A 172 -3.02 8.13 6.34
C PHE A 172 -4.14 8.08 5.29
N ILE A 173 -3.94 7.35 4.19
CA ILE A 173 -4.96 7.20 3.14
C ILE A 173 -6.18 6.44 3.68
N THR A 174 -5.96 5.27 4.28
CA THR A 174 -7.06 4.37 4.68
C THR A 174 -7.80 4.86 5.93
N GLY A 175 -7.09 5.49 6.87
CA GLY A 175 -7.62 6.04 8.11
C GLY A 175 -8.13 7.48 8.00
N GLY A 176 -7.46 8.32 7.21
CA GLY A 176 -7.79 9.73 7.02
C GLY A 176 -8.57 9.98 5.73
N ILE A 177 -7.85 10.03 4.59
CA ILE A 177 -8.38 10.49 3.29
C ILE A 177 -9.66 9.74 2.87
N MET A 178 -9.69 8.42 3.00
CA MET A 178 -10.82 7.61 2.56
C MET A 178 -12.10 7.86 3.38
N ARG A 179 -11.97 8.37 4.61
CA ARG A 179 -13.08 8.63 5.55
C ARG A 179 -13.62 10.05 5.49
N LEU A 180 -12.98 10.94 4.74
CA LEU A 180 -13.36 12.35 4.68
C LEU A 180 -14.77 12.57 4.13
N LYS A 181 -15.48 13.52 4.74
CA LYS A 181 -16.80 13.99 4.29
C LYS A 181 -16.69 14.95 3.12
N LYS A 182 -15.69 15.83 3.11
CA LYS A 182 -15.35 16.71 2.00
C LYS A 182 -13.93 16.40 1.54
N CYS A 183 -13.75 16.38 0.23
CA CYS A 183 -12.50 15.98 -0.42
C CYS A 183 -11.95 17.21 -1.13
N ASP A 184 -11.29 18.06 -0.36
CA ASP A 184 -10.72 19.34 -0.80
C ASP A 184 -9.42 19.61 -0.01
N PRO A 185 -8.56 20.53 -0.49
CA PRO A 185 -7.25 20.76 0.11
C PRO A 185 -7.26 21.07 1.61
N GLU A 186 -8.25 21.82 2.09
CA GLU A 186 -8.38 22.15 3.52
C GLU A 186 -8.64 20.90 4.34
N ASN A 187 -9.59 20.07 3.91
CA ASN A 187 -9.95 18.85 4.63
C ASN A 187 -8.81 17.81 4.56
N TYR A 188 -8.01 17.80 3.50
CA TYR A 188 -6.81 16.98 3.42
C TYR A 188 -5.73 17.44 4.39
N ALA A 189 -5.48 18.75 4.48
CA ALA A 189 -4.51 19.32 5.41
C ALA A 189 -4.92 19.08 6.87
N ALA A 190 -6.20 19.30 7.21
CA ALA A 190 -6.75 19.01 8.54
C ALA A 190 -6.60 17.53 8.90
N ALA A 191 -6.93 16.62 7.96
CA ALA A 191 -6.75 15.19 8.19
C ALA A 191 -5.29 14.80 8.43
N TYR A 192 -4.35 15.42 7.71
CA TYR A 192 -2.93 15.15 7.89
C TYR A 192 -2.43 15.66 9.24
N TYR A 193 -2.85 16.87 9.63
CA TYR A 193 -2.58 17.44 10.94
C TYR A 193 -3.08 16.52 12.07
N ASP A 194 -4.31 16.03 11.98
CA ASP A 194 -4.86 15.10 12.98
C ASP A 194 -4.12 13.75 12.99
N PHE A 195 -3.68 13.28 11.82
CA PHE A 195 -2.96 12.02 11.69
C PHE A 195 -1.59 12.07 12.37
N ILE A 196 -0.78 13.11 12.12
CA ILE A 196 0.57 13.23 12.69
C ILE A 196 0.55 13.60 14.18
N ASN A 197 -0.47 14.32 14.64
CA ASN A 197 -0.62 14.72 16.04
C ASN A 197 -1.45 13.73 16.88
N SER A 198 -1.87 12.61 16.30
CA SER A 198 -2.64 11.59 17.02
C SER A 198 -1.79 10.98 18.16
N PRO A 199 -2.37 10.70 19.35
CA PRO A 199 -1.67 9.97 20.41
C PRO A 199 -1.17 8.59 19.99
N ASN A 200 -1.75 8.00 18.93
CA ASN A 200 -1.34 6.72 18.36
C ASN A 200 -0.52 6.87 17.07
N ALA A 201 -0.04 8.07 16.73
CA ALA A 201 0.72 8.32 15.51
C ALA A 201 1.96 7.40 15.40
N TYR A 202 2.66 7.16 16.51
CA TYR A 202 3.80 6.24 16.59
C TYR A 202 3.49 4.77 16.22
N LYS A 203 2.22 4.36 16.15
CA LYS A 203 1.84 3.01 15.66
C LYS A 203 1.61 2.99 14.15
N MET A 204 1.33 4.14 13.55
CA MET A 204 0.91 4.29 12.17
C MET A 204 2.02 4.87 11.29
N ILE A 205 2.86 5.73 11.84
CA ILE A 205 4.00 6.36 11.18
C ILE A 205 5.22 5.46 11.37
N ALA A 206 5.97 5.19 10.31
CA ALA A 206 7.21 4.42 10.41
C ALA A 206 8.20 5.15 11.34
N ASN A 207 8.72 4.44 12.34
CA ASN A 207 9.59 5.02 13.35
C ASN A 207 10.49 3.96 14.01
N PRO A 208 11.65 4.40 14.56
CA PRO A 208 12.67 3.51 15.10
C PRO A 208 12.23 2.73 16.35
N LEU A 209 11.16 3.14 17.04
CA LEU A 209 10.65 2.38 18.20
C LEU A 209 9.99 1.06 17.77
N SER A 210 9.38 1.06 16.58
CA SER A 210 8.78 -0.14 16.01
C SER A 210 9.76 -0.97 15.18
N GLU A 211 10.70 -0.30 14.51
CA GLU A 211 11.67 -0.91 13.59
C GLU A 211 12.96 -0.09 13.63
N PRO A 212 14.04 -0.55 14.30
CA PRO A 212 15.22 0.26 14.65
C PRO A 212 15.87 1.03 13.50
N PHE A 213 15.72 0.55 12.27
CA PHE A 213 16.39 1.07 11.07
C PHE A 213 15.48 1.95 10.18
N MET A 214 14.28 2.30 10.64
CA MET A 214 13.23 2.90 9.80
C MET A 214 12.64 4.17 10.45
N SER A 215 12.78 5.32 9.79
CA SER A 215 12.20 6.61 10.22
C SER A 215 11.52 7.33 9.05
N TYR A 216 10.21 7.56 9.18
CA TYR A 216 9.54 8.56 8.36
C TYR A 216 9.81 9.94 8.95
N ASP A 217 10.49 10.79 8.19
CA ASP A 217 10.86 12.12 8.65
C ASP A 217 9.67 13.07 8.47
N LEU A 218 9.27 13.80 9.52
CA LEU A 218 8.21 14.81 9.37
C LEU A 218 8.70 16.06 8.63
N THR A 219 10.01 16.25 8.53
CA THR A 219 10.67 17.37 7.87
C THR A 219 11.69 16.85 6.87
N ASP A 220 11.65 17.35 5.63
CA ASP A 220 12.58 16.96 4.59
C ASP A 220 13.70 17.99 4.40
N ASN A 221 14.92 17.49 4.13
CA ASN A 221 16.04 18.29 3.69
C ASN A 221 16.17 18.21 2.16
N LEU A 222 15.76 19.27 1.47
CA LEU A 222 15.82 19.37 0.00
C LEU A 222 16.14 20.82 -0.43
N ASP A 223 16.70 20.97 -1.62
CA ASP A 223 16.88 22.28 -2.25
C ASP A 223 15.65 22.58 -3.13
N MET A 224 15.07 23.77 -2.98
CA MET A 224 13.96 24.25 -3.81
C MET A 224 14.30 25.61 -4.41
N ASN A 225 14.09 25.75 -5.72
CA ASN A 225 14.26 27.00 -6.45
C ASN A 225 13.02 27.33 -7.27
N LEU A 226 12.66 28.61 -7.35
CA LEU A 226 11.60 29.10 -8.22
C LEU A 226 12.20 29.54 -9.56
N ILE A 227 11.86 28.85 -10.64
CA ILE A 227 12.49 29.03 -11.94
C ILE A 227 11.43 29.33 -13.00
N PRO A 228 11.52 30.45 -13.74
CA PRO A 228 10.63 30.71 -14.87
C PRO A 228 10.91 29.73 -16.01
N CYS A 229 9.88 29.09 -16.55
CA CYS A 229 9.99 28.21 -17.71
C CYS A 229 8.75 28.30 -18.60
N GLU A 230 8.88 27.87 -19.85
CA GLU A 230 7.72 27.73 -20.73
C GLU A 230 6.79 26.61 -20.25
N THR A 231 5.49 26.76 -20.48
CA THR A 231 4.48 25.74 -20.18
C THR A 231 4.71 24.46 -20.98
N ALA A 232 5.14 24.61 -22.23
CA ALA A 232 5.63 23.56 -23.10
C ALA A 232 6.71 24.17 -24.01
N GLU A 233 7.66 23.36 -24.46
CA GLU A 233 8.74 23.84 -25.32
C GLU A 233 8.20 24.53 -26.58
N GLY A 234 8.54 25.81 -26.76
CA GLY A 234 8.09 26.63 -27.87
C GLY A 234 6.67 27.21 -27.72
N SER A 235 6.04 27.10 -26.54
CA SER A 235 4.68 27.62 -26.33
C SER A 235 4.63 29.16 -26.29
N GLY A 236 5.71 29.81 -25.86
CA GLY A 236 5.74 31.25 -25.59
C GLY A 236 4.89 31.69 -24.39
N GLU A 237 4.31 30.74 -23.64
CA GLU A 237 3.58 30.96 -22.40
C GLU A 237 4.47 30.54 -21.22
N TYR A 238 4.59 31.39 -20.20
CA TYR A 238 5.54 31.19 -19.10
C TYR A 238 4.84 30.95 -17.76
N ILE A 239 5.43 30.09 -16.95
CA ILE A 239 5.07 29.85 -15.54
C ILE A 239 6.30 29.97 -14.65
N ILE A 240 6.10 30.14 -13.35
CA ILE A 240 7.14 29.92 -12.35
C ILE A 240 7.00 28.48 -11.86
N ALA A 241 7.94 27.62 -12.25
CA ALA A 241 8.01 26.24 -11.79
C ALA A 241 8.84 26.13 -10.51
N GLU A 242 8.53 25.11 -9.71
CA GLU A 242 9.33 24.77 -8.53
C GLU A 242 10.30 23.66 -8.91
N TYR A 243 11.59 23.97 -8.87
CA TYR A 243 12.68 23.02 -9.12
C TYR A 243 13.18 22.44 -7.81
N TYR A 244 13.28 21.11 -7.75
CA TYR A 244 13.70 20.37 -6.58
C TYR A 244 14.95 19.52 -6.84
N ARG A 245 15.83 19.48 -5.85
CA ARG A 245 16.90 18.48 -5.72
C ARG A 245 16.79 17.82 -4.36
N ALA A 246 16.64 16.49 -4.34
CA ALA A 246 16.51 15.71 -3.12
C ALA A 246 17.42 14.47 -3.16
N LYS A 247 17.99 14.10 -2.02
CA LYS A 247 18.82 12.88 -1.88
C LYS A 247 18.01 11.62 -1.57
N ARG A 248 16.81 11.78 -1.01
CA ARG A 248 15.95 10.70 -0.52
C ARG A 248 14.75 10.51 -1.43
N LEU A 249 14.39 9.25 -1.66
CA LEU A 249 13.18 8.88 -2.39
C LEU A 249 11.94 9.40 -1.65
N GLN A 250 11.97 9.31 -0.33
CA GLN A 250 10.89 9.76 0.54
C GLN A 250 10.53 11.22 0.30
N SER A 251 11.51 12.10 0.09
CA SER A 251 11.26 13.53 -0.15
C SER A 251 10.56 13.79 -1.49
N LEU A 252 10.97 13.10 -2.57
CA LEU A 252 10.27 13.17 -3.85
C LEU A 252 8.81 12.69 -3.70
N LEU A 253 8.63 11.54 -3.04
CA LEU A 253 7.30 10.94 -2.83
C LEU A 253 6.37 11.83 -2.01
N LYS A 254 6.91 12.54 -1.02
CA LYS A 254 6.16 13.51 -0.22
C LYS A 254 5.78 14.74 -1.04
N VAL A 255 6.70 15.29 -1.84
CA VAL A 255 6.35 16.43 -2.71
C VAL A 255 5.26 16.03 -3.70
N ASP A 256 5.41 14.88 -4.38
CA ASP A 256 4.40 14.36 -5.32
C ASP A 256 3.04 14.16 -4.63
N PHE A 257 3.03 13.56 -3.44
CA PHE A 257 1.80 13.28 -2.69
C PHE A 257 1.14 14.54 -2.12
N PHE A 258 1.86 15.33 -1.31
CA PHE A 258 1.28 16.44 -0.56
C PHE A 258 0.94 17.62 -1.44
N LYS A 259 1.76 17.95 -2.45
CA LYS A 259 1.34 18.95 -3.43
C LYS A 259 0.13 18.49 -4.24
N GLY A 260 0.03 17.19 -4.53
CA GLY A 260 -1.19 16.59 -5.05
C GLY A 260 -2.41 16.94 -4.20
N LEU A 261 -2.33 16.75 -2.87
CA LEU A 261 -3.40 17.15 -1.95
C LEU A 261 -3.68 18.65 -2.01
N MET A 262 -2.65 19.50 -2.09
CA MET A 262 -2.79 20.96 -2.16
C MET A 262 -3.57 21.42 -3.39
N VAL A 263 -3.43 20.72 -4.53
CA VAL A 263 -4.19 21.02 -5.76
C VAL A 263 -5.51 20.24 -5.87
N GLY A 264 -5.88 19.47 -4.84
CA GLY A 264 -7.15 18.74 -4.77
C GLY A 264 -7.13 17.34 -5.40
N HIS A 265 -5.94 16.81 -5.72
CA HIS A 265 -5.77 15.39 -6.00
C HIS A 265 -5.80 14.61 -4.68
N GLN A 266 -6.14 13.33 -4.78
CA GLN A 266 -6.02 12.40 -3.66
C GLN A 266 -5.66 11.02 -4.19
N ILE A 267 -4.93 10.25 -3.40
CA ILE A 267 -4.73 8.82 -3.67
C ILE A 267 -5.75 8.03 -2.85
N ARG A 268 -6.44 7.09 -3.51
CA ARG A 268 -7.42 6.20 -2.86
C ARG A 268 -7.07 4.74 -3.14
N ARG A 269 -7.44 3.86 -2.20
CA ARG A 269 -7.36 2.41 -2.37
C ARG A 269 -8.63 1.88 -3.01
N CYS A 270 -8.49 1.13 -4.10
CA CYS A 270 -9.61 0.55 -4.85
C CYS A 270 -10.30 -0.55 -4.04
N LEU A 271 -11.62 -0.47 -3.89
CA LEU A 271 -12.40 -1.47 -3.13
C LEU A 271 -12.60 -2.81 -3.85
N ASN A 272 -12.04 -2.99 -5.05
CA ASN A 272 -12.15 -4.24 -5.83
C ASN A 272 -10.81 -4.95 -5.99
N CYS A 273 -9.71 -4.22 -6.17
CA CYS A 273 -8.40 -4.81 -6.46
C CYS A 273 -7.29 -4.32 -5.53
N ASP A 274 -7.63 -3.54 -4.50
CA ASP A 274 -6.71 -3.01 -3.50
C ASP A 274 -5.57 -2.11 -3.99
N ARG A 275 -5.45 -1.89 -5.30
CA ARG A 275 -4.49 -0.94 -5.86
C ARG A 275 -4.81 0.51 -5.49
N PHE A 276 -3.76 1.29 -5.29
CA PHE A 276 -3.80 2.73 -5.12
C PHE A 276 -3.89 3.44 -6.47
N PHE A 277 -4.73 4.46 -6.56
CA PHE A 277 -4.93 5.26 -7.76
C PHE A 277 -5.23 6.72 -7.42
N VAL A 278 -4.83 7.63 -8.30
CA VAL A 278 -5.07 9.07 -8.16
C VAL A 278 -6.50 9.40 -8.58
N VAL A 279 -7.12 10.32 -7.84
CA VAL A 279 -8.42 10.91 -8.14
C VAL A 279 -8.29 12.42 -8.07
N SER A 280 -8.61 13.11 -9.16
CA SER A 280 -8.68 14.57 -9.22
C SER A 280 -10.10 15.08 -8.96
N GLY A 281 -10.23 16.37 -8.65
CA GLY A 281 -11.53 17.06 -8.59
C GLY A 281 -12.40 16.72 -7.37
N GLY A 282 -11.82 16.23 -6.27
CA GLY A 282 -12.56 16.01 -5.02
C GLY A 282 -13.63 14.90 -5.05
N TYR A 283 -13.67 14.08 -6.11
CA TYR A 283 -14.62 12.96 -6.19
C TYR A 283 -14.26 11.84 -5.21
N LYS A 284 -15.28 11.18 -4.65
CA LYS A 284 -15.11 10.01 -3.78
C LYS A 284 -15.13 8.70 -4.57
N THR A 285 -14.38 8.66 -5.66
CA THR A 285 -14.28 7.48 -6.51
C THR A 285 -13.78 6.28 -5.69
N LYS A 286 -14.51 5.17 -5.74
CA LYS A 286 -14.25 3.97 -4.92
C LYS A 286 -13.48 2.89 -5.68
N TYR A 287 -13.49 2.95 -7.00
CA TYR A 287 -12.95 1.92 -7.88
C TYR A 287 -12.07 2.58 -8.94
N CYS A 288 -10.89 2.02 -9.19
CA CYS A 288 -10.00 2.49 -10.24
C CYS A 288 -10.51 2.10 -11.64
N ASP A 289 -9.99 2.76 -12.67
CA ASP A 289 -10.24 2.41 -14.08
C ASP A 289 -9.19 1.43 -14.66
N MET A 290 -8.38 0.80 -13.81
CA MET A 290 -7.45 -0.25 -14.24
C MET A 290 -8.18 -1.59 -14.48
N PRO A 291 -7.63 -2.50 -15.31
CA PRO A 291 -8.19 -3.83 -15.56
C PRO A 291 -8.47 -4.61 -14.27
N SER A 292 -9.65 -5.19 -14.14
CA SER A 292 -10.06 -5.93 -12.95
C SER A 292 -9.37 -7.30 -12.85
N PRO A 293 -8.91 -7.73 -11.67
CA PRO A 293 -8.40 -9.09 -11.46
C PRO A 293 -9.44 -10.17 -11.79
N GLU A 294 -10.73 -9.90 -11.52
CA GLU A 294 -11.83 -10.85 -11.81
C GLU A 294 -12.06 -11.03 -13.31
N ASN A 295 -11.84 -9.97 -14.09
CA ASN A 295 -12.03 -9.98 -15.54
C ASN A 295 -11.18 -8.88 -16.18
N PRO A 296 -9.99 -9.23 -16.72
CA PRO A 296 -9.07 -8.26 -17.31
C PRO A 296 -9.63 -7.48 -18.50
N LYS A 297 -10.75 -7.91 -19.11
CA LYS A 297 -11.41 -7.17 -20.21
C LYS A 297 -12.24 -5.97 -19.74
N ARG A 298 -12.44 -5.81 -18.43
CA ARG A 298 -13.23 -4.70 -17.85
C ARG A 298 -12.46 -4.02 -16.74
N THR A 299 -12.71 -2.74 -16.53
CA THR A 299 -12.11 -2.00 -15.41
C THR A 299 -12.80 -2.34 -14.08
N CYS A 300 -12.13 -2.13 -12.95
CA CYS A 300 -12.76 -2.31 -11.63
C CYS A 300 -14.04 -1.48 -11.49
N ASN A 301 -14.04 -0.25 -12.02
CA ASN A 301 -15.20 0.63 -12.03
C ASN A 301 -16.35 0.07 -12.89
N GLN A 302 -16.05 -0.47 -14.07
CA GLN A 302 -17.05 -1.14 -14.93
C GLN A 302 -17.65 -2.39 -14.28
N ILE A 303 -16.83 -3.18 -13.57
CA ILE A 303 -17.29 -4.35 -12.80
C ILE A 303 -18.23 -3.91 -11.67
N ALA A 304 -17.85 -2.89 -10.91
CA ALA A 304 -18.69 -2.36 -9.84
C ALA A 304 -20.03 -1.82 -10.37
N PHE A 305 -20.02 -1.11 -11.51
CA PHE A 305 -21.24 -0.63 -12.16
C PHE A 305 -22.15 -1.79 -12.61
N ALA A 306 -21.58 -2.84 -13.20
CA ALA A 306 -22.34 -4.02 -13.60
C ALA A 306 -22.97 -4.74 -12.39
N LYS A 307 -22.21 -4.94 -11.31
CA LYS A 307 -22.72 -5.54 -10.05
C LYS A 307 -23.84 -4.70 -9.45
N LYS A 308 -23.71 -3.36 -9.45
CA LYS A 308 -24.74 -2.43 -8.98
C LYS A 308 -26.02 -2.53 -9.82
N LYS A 309 -25.91 -2.51 -11.14
CA LYS A 309 -27.06 -2.64 -12.05
C LYS A 309 -27.80 -3.97 -11.87
N THR A 310 -27.08 -5.08 -11.66
CA THR A 310 -27.71 -6.37 -11.35
C THR A 310 -28.43 -6.33 -10.00
N LYS A 311 -27.83 -5.69 -8.98
CA LYS A 311 -28.48 -5.52 -7.67
C LYS A 311 -29.74 -4.66 -7.76
N GLU A 312 -29.73 -3.58 -8.54
CA GLU A 312 -30.91 -2.73 -8.78
C GLU A 312 -32.01 -3.51 -9.52
N LYS A 313 -31.66 -4.21 -10.61
CA LYS A 313 -32.62 -5.09 -11.32
C LYS A 313 -33.21 -6.18 -10.42
N ASN A 314 -32.39 -6.77 -9.55
CA ASN A 314 -32.88 -7.74 -8.59
C ASN A 314 -33.74 -7.06 -7.52
N ALA A 315 -33.39 -5.86 -7.04
CA ALA A 315 -34.22 -5.10 -6.11
C ALA A 315 -35.61 -4.78 -6.68
N ASP A 316 -35.72 -4.55 -7.99
CA ASP A 316 -36.99 -4.33 -8.69
C ASP A 316 -37.75 -5.64 -9.00
N ASN A 317 -37.14 -6.82 -8.81
CA ASN A 317 -37.77 -8.11 -9.06
C ASN A 317 -38.73 -8.46 -7.89
N PRO A 318 -40.05 -8.63 -8.14
CA PRO A 318 -41.02 -8.94 -7.08
C PRO A 318 -40.69 -10.21 -6.27
N LYS A 319 -40.15 -11.25 -6.92
CA LYS A 319 -39.73 -12.48 -6.23
C LYS A 319 -38.53 -12.21 -5.32
N TYR A 320 -37.55 -11.43 -5.76
CA TYR A 320 -36.42 -11.06 -4.89
C TYR A 320 -36.87 -10.20 -3.70
N GLN A 321 -37.82 -9.27 -3.89
CA GLN A 321 -38.39 -8.50 -2.79
C GLN A 321 -39.10 -9.40 -1.76
N SER A 322 -39.90 -10.37 -2.23
CA SER A 322 -40.55 -11.36 -1.35
C SER A 322 -39.54 -12.24 -0.60
N TYR A 323 -38.46 -12.66 -1.25
CA TYR A 323 -37.36 -13.39 -0.63
C TYR A 323 -36.63 -12.56 0.43
N GLN A 324 -36.29 -11.30 0.13
CA GLN A 324 -35.68 -10.38 1.10
C GLN A 324 -36.59 -10.10 2.31
N ARG A 325 -37.90 -9.91 2.09
CA ARG A 325 -38.90 -9.77 3.16
C ARG A 325 -38.92 -11.01 4.05
N CYS A 326 -38.81 -12.21 3.47
CA CYS A 326 -38.72 -13.47 4.21
C CYS A 326 -37.45 -13.54 5.09
N ILE A 327 -36.27 -13.24 4.55
CA ILE A 327 -35.01 -13.23 5.31
C ILE A 327 -35.08 -12.24 6.48
N ALA A 328 -35.54 -11.02 6.24
CA ALA A 328 -35.67 -9.99 7.27
C ALA A 328 -36.64 -10.43 8.38
N ARG A 329 -37.74 -11.10 8.02
CA ARG A 329 -38.69 -11.67 8.97
C ARG A 329 -38.05 -12.76 9.82
N LEU A 330 -37.35 -13.74 9.22
CA LEU A 330 -36.68 -14.83 9.96
C LEU A 330 -35.59 -14.30 10.89
N THR A 331 -34.80 -13.34 10.43
CA THR A 331 -33.75 -12.70 11.23
C THR A 331 -34.34 -12.00 12.46
N LYS A 332 -35.44 -11.26 12.29
CA LYS A 332 -36.16 -10.63 13.42
C LYS A 332 -36.78 -11.65 14.36
N SER A 333 -37.34 -12.75 13.85
CA SER A 333 -37.89 -13.83 14.69
C SER A 333 -36.82 -14.48 15.55
N CYS A 334 -35.63 -14.72 14.99
CA CYS A 334 -34.49 -15.26 15.72
C CYS A 334 -33.95 -14.28 16.77
N GLN A 335 -33.83 -12.98 16.42
CA GLN A 335 -33.45 -11.93 17.38
C GLN A 335 -34.44 -11.83 18.55
N ARG A 336 -35.72 -12.09 18.30
CA ARG A 336 -36.78 -12.12 19.31
C ARG A 336 -36.86 -13.45 20.05
N LYS A 337 -35.94 -14.39 19.81
CA LYS A 337 -35.91 -15.75 20.38
C LYS A 337 -37.19 -16.56 20.14
N VAL A 338 -37.94 -16.23 19.08
CA VAL A 338 -39.15 -16.95 18.67
C VAL A 338 -38.80 -18.25 17.95
N ILE A 339 -37.63 -18.27 17.31
CA ILE A 339 -37.01 -19.46 16.69
C ILE A 339 -35.55 -19.51 17.11
N THR A 340 -34.98 -20.70 17.13
CA THR A 340 -33.56 -20.96 17.36
C THR A 340 -32.70 -20.66 16.13
N GLU A 341 -31.38 -20.53 16.30
CA GLU A 341 -30.46 -20.29 15.18
C GLU A 341 -30.42 -21.50 14.22
N SER A 342 -30.59 -22.73 14.72
CA SER A 342 -30.69 -23.94 13.88
C SER A 342 -31.97 -23.97 13.05
N GLU A 343 -33.12 -23.65 13.65
CA GLU A 343 -34.39 -23.51 12.92
C GLU A 343 -34.33 -22.40 11.86
N LYS A 344 -33.68 -21.27 12.19
CA LYS A 344 -33.44 -20.18 11.23
C LYS A 344 -32.61 -20.67 10.04
N GLN A 345 -31.55 -21.45 10.26
CA GLN A 345 -30.73 -21.98 9.16
C GLN A 345 -31.55 -22.90 8.24
N ILE A 346 -32.37 -23.80 8.81
CA ILE A 346 -33.26 -24.69 8.03
C ILE A 346 -34.25 -23.88 7.18
N LEU A 347 -34.89 -22.87 7.78
CA LEU A 347 -35.86 -22.01 7.08
C LEU A 347 -35.22 -21.13 6.01
N LEU A 348 -34.00 -20.63 6.25
CA LEU A 348 -33.25 -19.85 5.27
C LEU A 348 -32.85 -20.72 4.08
N HIS A 349 -32.36 -21.93 4.33
CA HIS A 349 -31.99 -22.88 3.29
C HIS A 349 -33.21 -23.23 2.41
N LYS A 350 -34.36 -23.53 3.03
CA LYS A 350 -35.59 -23.80 2.27
C LYS A 350 -36.07 -22.59 1.47
N ALA A 351 -36.00 -21.38 2.03
CA ALA A 351 -36.35 -20.16 1.31
C ALA A 351 -35.43 -19.91 0.12
N GLU A 352 -34.14 -20.24 0.23
CA GLU A 352 -33.15 -20.14 -0.86
C GLU A 352 -33.44 -21.16 -1.98
N GLU A 353 -33.74 -22.42 -1.66
CA GLU A 353 -34.18 -23.44 -2.64
C GLU A 353 -35.42 -22.99 -3.43
N LEU A 354 -36.42 -22.48 -2.71
CA LEU A 354 -37.66 -21.97 -3.33
C LEU A 354 -37.37 -20.79 -4.24
N TYR A 355 -36.49 -19.87 -3.81
CA TYR A 355 -36.09 -18.72 -4.61
C TYR A 355 -35.35 -19.14 -5.88
N HIS A 356 -34.43 -20.11 -5.79
CA HIS A 356 -33.73 -20.66 -6.95
C HIS A 356 -34.71 -21.32 -7.94
N THR A 357 -35.64 -22.13 -7.44
CA THR A 357 -36.65 -22.81 -8.27
C THR A 357 -37.58 -21.80 -8.96
N ALA A 358 -38.01 -20.77 -8.24
CA ALA A 358 -38.88 -19.73 -8.79
C ALA A 358 -38.17 -18.81 -9.80
N MET A 359 -36.84 -18.75 -9.78
CA MET A 359 -36.02 -18.00 -10.74
C MET A 359 -35.70 -18.79 -12.01
N THR A 360 -35.76 -20.12 -11.97
CA THR A 360 -35.42 -20.99 -13.11
C THR A 360 -36.65 -21.59 -13.81
N SER A 361 -37.83 -21.58 -13.18
CA SER A 361 -39.07 -22.07 -13.79
C SER A 361 -39.95 -20.93 -14.35
N PRO A 362 -40.34 -20.98 -15.65
CA PRO A 362 -41.29 -20.03 -16.25
C PRO A 362 -42.72 -20.14 -15.71
N GLU A 363 -43.08 -21.26 -15.09
CA GLU A 363 -44.44 -21.58 -14.64
C GLU A 363 -44.77 -21.00 -13.26
N PHE A 364 -43.78 -20.47 -12.55
CA PHE A 364 -43.95 -20.00 -11.18
C PHE A 364 -44.41 -18.54 -11.15
N THR A 365 -45.65 -18.29 -10.73
CA THR A 365 -46.16 -16.91 -10.58
C THR A 365 -45.55 -16.19 -9.38
N ASN A 366 -45.64 -14.86 -9.36
CA ASN A 366 -45.17 -14.06 -8.23
C ASN A 366 -46.02 -14.30 -6.97
N GLU A 367 -47.34 -14.50 -7.13
CA GLU A 367 -48.25 -14.76 -6.01
C GLU A 367 -48.02 -16.14 -5.38
N GLU A 368 -47.83 -17.19 -6.19
CA GLU A 368 -47.52 -18.53 -5.68
C GLU A 368 -46.21 -18.54 -4.89
N PHE A 369 -45.19 -17.84 -5.38
CA PHE A 369 -43.93 -17.70 -4.68
C PHE A 369 -44.09 -16.97 -3.34
N GLU A 370 -44.84 -15.88 -3.30
CA GLU A 370 -45.09 -15.14 -2.05
C GLU A 370 -45.91 -15.97 -1.05
N GLN A 371 -46.88 -16.78 -1.52
CA GLN A 371 -47.62 -17.70 -0.67
C GLN A 371 -46.71 -18.78 -0.06
N GLN A 372 -45.78 -19.36 -0.83
CA GLN A 372 -44.86 -20.36 -0.31
C GLN A 372 -43.88 -19.76 0.72
N LEU A 373 -43.46 -18.52 0.53
CA LEU A 373 -42.64 -17.79 1.49
C LEU A 373 -43.43 -17.22 2.69
N SER A 374 -44.74 -17.42 2.77
CA SER A 374 -45.53 -17.01 3.93
C SER A 374 -45.10 -17.77 5.19
N SER A 375 -45.25 -17.17 6.37
CA SER A 375 -44.89 -17.81 7.64
C SER A 375 -45.62 -19.13 7.87
N THR A 376 -46.86 -19.28 7.38
CA THR A 376 -47.61 -20.51 7.53
C THR A 376 -46.98 -21.62 6.68
N ASN A 377 -46.74 -21.35 5.40
CA ASN A 377 -46.30 -22.38 4.46
C ASN A 377 -44.83 -22.73 4.63
N LEU A 378 -43.94 -21.74 4.75
CA LEU A 378 -42.50 -21.98 4.88
C LEU A 378 -42.17 -22.78 6.14
N TYR A 379 -42.82 -22.48 7.26
CA TYR A 379 -42.61 -23.18 8.52
C TYR A 379 -43.14 -24.62 8.44
N ASN A 380 -44.34 -24.81 7.88
CA ASN A 380 -44.91 -26.14 7.66
C ASN A 380 -44.04 -26.99 6.73
N LEU A 381 -43.48 -26.41 5.66
CA LEU A 381 -42.57 -27.09 4.72
C LEU A 381 -41.29 -27.59 5.39
N CYS A 382 -40.88 -26.97 6.49
CA CYS A 382 -39.71 -27.37 7.28
C CYS A 382 -40.09 -28.20 8.52
N GLY A 383 -41.37 -28.52 8.74
CA GLY A 383 -41.86 -29.23 9.92
C GLY A 383 -41.77 -28.43 11.22
N ILE A 384 -41.66 -27.10 11.14
CA ILE A 384 -41.54 -26.20 12.30
C ILE A 384 -42.91 -25.57 12.58
N ALA A 385 -43.30 -25.47 13.85
CA ALA A 385 -44.54 -24.82 14.22
C ALA A 385 -44.48 -23.31 13.94
N PRO A 386 -45.46 -22.72 13.22
CA PRO A 386 -45.45 -21.29 12.96
C PRO A 386 -45.62 -20.50 14.26
N PRO A 387 -44.96 -19.34 14.40
CA PRO A 387 -45.04 -18.53 15.60
C PRO A 387 -46.45 -17.98 15.83
N LYS A 388 -46.90 -17.97 17.09
CA LYS A 388 -48.21 -17.41 17.47
C LYS A 388 -48.29 -15.92 17.10
N LYS A 389 -49.41 -15.48 16.53
CA LYS A 389 -49.64 -14.07 16.19
C LYS A 389 -49.80 -13.24 17.47
N GLY A 390 -48.84 -12.37 17.77
CA GLY A 390 -48.87 -11.44 18.91
C GLY A 390 -47.46 -11.05 19.36
N ARG A 391 -47.31 -9.88 19.99
CA ARG A 391 -46.05 -9.49 20.64
C ARG A 391 -45.85 -10.42 21.85
N PRO A 392 -44.66 -11.03 22.05
CA PRO A 392 -44.41 -11.81 23.25
C PRO A 392 -44.59 -10.88 24.47
N ASN A 393 -45.36 -11.35 25.47
CA ASN A 393 -45.47 -10.65 26.74
C ASN A 393 -44.07 -10.47 27.31
N LYS A 394 -43.75 -9.26 27.80
CA LYS A 394 -42.61 -9.07 28.67
C LYS A 394 -42.84 -9.98 29.88
N GLU A 395 -41.99 -10.98 30.07
CA GLU A 395 -41.80 -11.56 31.39
C GLU A 395 -41.37 -10.40 32.30
N ASN A 396 -42.13 -10.19 33.37
CA ASN A 396 -41.70 -9.30 34.44
C ASN A 396 -40.61 -10.09 35.19
N ASP A 397 -39.37 -9.63 35.08
CA ASP A 397 -38.29 -10.08 35.94
C ASP A 397 -38.58 -9.60 37.37
N GLU A 398 -38.88 -10.53 38.27
CA GLU A 398 -38.71 -10.37 39.73
C GLU A 398 -37.28 -10.76 40.14
#